data_AF-A0A4R3HE13-F1
#
_entry.id   AF-A0A4R3HE13-F1
#
_cell.length_a   1.000
_cell.length_b   1.000
_cell.length_c   1.000
_cell.angle_alpha   90.00
_cell.angle_beta   90.00
_cell.angle_gamma   90.00
#
_symmetry.space_group_name_H-M   'P 1'
#
loop_
_entity.id
_entity.type
_entity.pdbx_description
1 polymer ?
#
loop_
_entity_poly.entity_id
_entity_poly.type
_entity_poly.pdbx_seq_one_letter_code
_entity_poly.pdbx_strand_id
1 'polypeptide(L)'
;MRRLTLALCAGLSLSVATVAAADSPSAPLSVGAGGAARILLSAPVRDIVVGDPAVADVSLVNERTLVVLGKKPGATTVLAFDAQGRALADRDVVVSDIPTHAVIVQRGASAATYACGDRCSILNSTTQPAAPAPSTAPAATP
;
A
#
# COMPACT_ATOMS: atom_id res chain seq x y z
N MET A 1 6.58 74.98 19.54
CA MET A 1 6.01 73.74 20.12
C MET A 1 5.21 73.05 19.01
N ARG A 2 5.83 72.42 18.01
CA ARG A 2 6.41 71.06 17.98
C ARG A 2 5.41 69.98 18.42
N ARG A 3 4.70 69.41 17.46
CA ARG A 3 4.13 68.04 17.45
C ARG A 3 3.80 67.65 16.01
N LEU A 4 4.85 67.23 15.30
CA LEU A 4 4.74 66.34 14.15
C LEU A 4 4.25 64.99 14.68
N THR A 5 3.16 64.47 14.15
CA THR A 5 2.82 63.04 14.25
C THR A 5 2.82 62.49 12.83
N LEU A 6 3.95 61.88 12.47
CA LEU A 6 4.18 61.15 11.23
C LEU A 6 3.13 60.04 11.06
N ALA A 7 2.45 60.05 9.92
CA ALA A 7 1.73 58.91 9.40
C ALA A 7 2.73 57.80 9.04
N LEU A 8 2.83 56.79 9.90
CA LEU A 8 3.67 55.62 9.72
C LEU A 8 2.95 54.61 8.83
N CYS A 9 2.82 54.92 7.54
CA CYS A 9 2.35 54.00 6.51
C CYS A 9 3.57 53.48 5.72
N ALA A 10 4.19 52.39 6.15
CA ALA A 10 5.21 51.73 5.35
C ALA A 10 5.26 50.21 5.64
N GLY A 11 4.55 49.46 4.80
CA GLY A 11 5.04 48.19 4.25
C GLY A 11 5.10 46.99 5.18
N LEU A 12 3.94 46.44 5.56
CA LEU A 12 3.87 45.04 6.00
C LEU A 12 3.94 44.15 4.73
N SER A 13 5.16 43.88 4.25
CA SER A 13 5.40 42.97 3.14
C SER A 13 5.00 41.55 3.55
N LEU A 14 3.81 41.14 3.15
CA LEU A 14 3.28 39.79 3.39
C LEU A 14 3.95 38.83 2.40
N SER A 15 5.09 38.27 2.80
CA SER A 15 5.79 37.22 2.05
C SER A 15 4.89 35.98 1.96
N VAL A 16 4.23 35.78 0.82
CA VAL A 16 3.52 34.54 0.51
C VAL A 16 4.57 33.45 0.28
N ALA A 17 4.80 32.60 1.27
CA ALA A 17 5.55 31.38 1.09
C ALA A 17 4.71 30.40 0.25
N THR A 18 5.10 30.20 -1.01
CA THR A 18 4.57 29.12 -1.83
C THR A 18 5.00 27.78 -1.23
N VAL A 19 4.08 27.08 -0.59
CA VAL A 19 4.29 25.70 -0.16
C VAL A 19 4.33 24.84 -1.42
N ALA A 20 5.53 24.39 -1.80
CA ALA A 20 5.66 23.33 -2.79
C ALA A 20 5.01 22.07 -2.21
N ALA A 21 3.91 21.61 -2.82
CA ALA A 21 3.32 20.33 -2.49
C ALA A 21 4.34 19.25 -2.84
N ALA A 22 4.94 18.64 -1.81
CA ALA A 22 5.75 17.45 -1.99
C ALA A 22 4.83 16.32 -2.48
N ASP A 23 5.15 15.76 -3.64
CA ASP A 23 4.47 14.57 -4.17
C ASP A 23 4.66 13.46 -3.13
N SER A 24 3.60 13.16 -2.39
CA SER A 24 3.66 12.11 -1.38
C SER A 24 3.68 10.77 -2.13
N PRO A 25 4.66 9.89 -1.87
CA PRO A 25 4.67 8.58 -2.51
C PRO A 25 3.32 7.91 -2.25
N SER A 26 2.64 7.53 -3.33
CA SER A 26 1.34 6.88 -3.24
C SER A 26 1.49 5.62 -2.38
N ALA A 27 0.64 5.46 -1.37
CA ALA A 27 0.68 4.28 -0.51
C ALA A 27 0.59 3.00 -1.37
N PRO A 28 1.33 1.93 -1.00
CA PRO A 28 1.31 0.69 -1.76
C PRO A 28 -0.10 0.10 -1.80
N LEU A 29 -0.48 -0.41 -2.97
CA LEU A 29 -1.73 -1.10 -3.17
C LEU A 29 -1.64 -2.49 -2.54
N SER A 30 -2.26 -2.68 -1.39
CA SER A 30 -2.33 -3.98 -0.74
C SER A 30 -3.45 -4.83 -1.36
N VAL A 31 -3.11 -6.05 -1.78
CA VAL A 31 -4.05 -7.02 -2.37
C VAL A 31 -3.88 -8.36 -1.67
N GLY A 32 -4.96 -9.04 -1.30
CA GLY A 32 -4.87 -10.39 -0.76
C GLY A 32 -4.57 -11.41 -1.87
N ALA A 33 -3.91 -12.53 -1.53
CA ALA A 33 -3.81 -13.66 -2.45
C ALA A 33 -5.20 -14.14 -2.88
N GLY A 34 -5.42 -14.31 -4.18
CA GLY A 34 -6.73 -14.61 -4.78
C GLY A 34 -7.70 -13.41 -4.83
N GLY A 35 -7.30 -12.26 -4.29
CA GLY A 35 -8.06 -11.02 -4.35
C GLY A 35 -7.73 -10.18 -5.59
N ALA A 36 -8.54 -9.14 -5.80
CA ALA A 36 -8.33 -8.20 -6.88
C ALA A 36 -8.59 -6.77 -6.43
N ALA A 37 -7.84 -5.83 -7.00
CA ALA A 37 -8.00 -4.41 -6.76
C ALA A 37 -8.16 -3.66 -8.08
N ARG A 38 -9.09 -2.71 -8.11
CA ARG A 38 -9.35 -1.89 -9.29
C ARG A 38 -8.52 -0.61 -9.24
N ILE A 39 -7.90 -0.27 -10.37
CA ILE A 39 -7.24 1.02 -10.59
C ILE A 39 -7.99 1.79 -11.67
N LEU A 40 -8.36 3.02 -11.34
CA LEU A 40 -8.95 3.99 -12.26
C LEU A 40 -7.87 4.89 -12.84
N LEU A 41 -7.86 5.02 -14.17
CA LEU A 41 -6.90 5.82 -14.90
C LEU A 41 -7.53 7.15 -15.33
N SER A 42 -6.71 8.20 -15.40
CA SER A 42 -7.13 9.53 -15.85
C SER A 42 -7.34 9.64 -17.36
N ALA A 43 -6.71 8.75 -18.14
CA ALA A 43 -6.76 8.73 -19.60
C ALA A 43 -6.75 7.29 -20.16
N PRO A 44 -7.02 7.09 -21.46
CA PRO A 44 -6.91 5.78 -22.11
C PRO A 44 -5.49 5.20 -22.01
N VAL A 45 -5.34 4.02 -21.42
CA VAL A 45 -4.07 3.28 -21.38
C VAL A 45 -3.78 2.65 -22.73
N ARG A 46 -2.50 2.61 -23.10
CA ARG A 46 -1.97 1.88 -24.26
C ARG A 46 -1.07 0.73 -23.83
N ASP A 47 -0.14 1.00 -22.92
CA ASP A 47 0.85 0.00 -22.49
C ASP A 47 0.77 -0.23 -20.98
N ILE A 48 0.97 -1.48 -20.57
CA ILE A 48 1.00 -1.91 -19.18
C ILE A 48 2.25 -2.75 -18.96
N VAL A 49 2.99 -2.47 -17.90
CA VAL A 49 4.18 -3.22 -17.51
C VAL A 49 3.99 -3.71 -16.07
N VAL A 50 4.21 -5.00 -15.87
CA VAL A 50 4.18 -5.64 -14.56
C VAL A 50 5.58 -6.12 -14.24
N GLY A 51 6.11 -5.75 -13.07
CA GLY A 51 7.46 -6.12 -12.65
C GLY A 51 7.63 -7.64 -12.55
N ASP A 52 6.80 -8.28 -11.74
CA ASP A 52 6.72 -9.74 -11.59
C ASP A 52 5.26 -10.25 -11.77
N PRO A 53 4.93 -10.92 -12.91
CA PRO A 53 3.62 -11.49 -13.19
C PRO A 53 3.28 -12.78 -12.41
N ALA A 54 4.26 -13.36 -11.70
CA ALA A 54 4.03 -14.48 -10.79
C ALA A 54 3.42 -14.01 -9.46
N VAL A 55 3.74 -12.78 -9.02
CA VAL A 55 3.21 -12.17 -7.80
C VAL A 55 1.83 -11.57 -8.02
N ALA A 56 1.67 -10.72 -9.03
CA ALA A 56 0.39 -10.14 -9.41
C ALA A 56 0.23 -10.07 -10.92
N ASP A 57 -0.99 -10.17 -11.41
CA ASP A 57 -1.31 -10.05 -12.84
C ASP A 57 -2.27 -8.89 -13.06
N VAL A 58 -2.37 -8.37 -14.28
CA VAL A 58 -3.22 -7.20 -14.60
C VAL A 58 -4.10 -7.52 -15.78
N SER A 59 -5.41 -7.31 -15.60
CA SER A 59 -6.40 -7.40 -16.66
C SER A 59 -6.99 -6.04 -16.95
N LEU A 60 -7.10 -5.71 -18.24
CA LEU A 60 -7.75 -4.50 -18.71
C LEU A 60 -9.26 -4.75 -18.82
N VAL A 61 -10.07 -4.00 -18.07
CA VAL A 61 -11.55 -4.08 -18.17
C VAL A 61 -12.06 -3.15 -19.26
N ASN A 62 -11.47 -1.97 -19.35
CA ASN A 62 -11.67 -1.00 -20.43
C ASN A 62 -10.47 -0.05 -20.46
N GLU A 63 -10.44 0.87 -21.42
CA GLU A 63 -9.30 1.77 -21.64
C GLU A 63 -8.93 2.63 -20.42
N ARG A 64 -9.81 2.78 -19.42
CA ARG A 64 -9.55 3.59 -18.21
C ARG A 64 -9.63 2.80 -16.90
N THR A 65 -9.79 1.48 -16.97
CA THR A 65 -9.98 0.63 -15.81
C THR A 65 -9.11 -0.60 -15.90
N LEU A 66 -8.17 -0.70 -14.98
CA LEU A 66 -7.32 -1.86 -14.77
C LEU A 66 -7.80 -2.62 -13.53
N VAL A 67 -7.64 -3.94 -13.55
CA VAL A 67 -7.82 -4.79 -12.39
C VAL A 67 -6.52 -5.53 -12.15
N VAL A 68 -5.96 -5.35 -10.96
CA VAL A 68 -4.76 -6.03 -10.48
C VAL A 68 -5.19 -7.25 -9.68
N LEU A 69 -4.71 -8.43 -10.01
CA LEU A 69 -5.02 -9.70 -9.37
C LEU A 69 -3.82 -10.15 -8.55
N GLY A 70 -4.00 -10.33 -7.24
CA GLY A 70 -2.96 -10.89 -6.36
C GLY A 70 -2.91 -12.41 -6.51
N LYS A 71 -1.77 -12.95 -6.96
CA LYS A 71 -1.59 -14.39 -7.19
C LYS A 71 -0.81 -15.05 -6.07
N LYS A 72 0.38 -14.53 -5.78
CA LYS A 72 1.30 -15.10 -4.79
C LYS A 72 1.78 -14.00 -3.83
N PRO A 73 1.99 -14.32 -2.53
CA PRO A 73 2.55 -13.36 -1.59
C PRO A 73 3.90 -12.83 -2.07
N GLY A 74 4.06 -11.51 -2.01
CA GLY A 74 5.23 -10.83 -2.54
C GLY A 74 4.97 -9.34 -2.78
N ALA A 75 5.98 -8.64 -3.28
CA ALA A 75 5.86 -7.25 -3.72
C ALA A 75 6.24 -7.17 -5.20
N THR A 76 5.48 -6.41 -5.97
CA THR A 76 5.68 -6.17 -7.40
C THR A 76 5.21 -4.75 -7.74
N THR A 77 5.45 -4.30 -8.96
CA THR A 77 5.06 -2.96 -9.40
C THR A 77 4.22 -3.07 -10.67
N VAL A 78 3.21 -2.21 -10.78
CA VAL A 78 2.36 -2.07 -11.96
C VAL A 78 2.49 -0.66 -12.49
N LEU A 79 2.91 -0.56 -13.75
CA LEU A 79 3.06 0.68 -14.50
C LEU A 79 2.08 0.69 -15.67
N ALA A 80 1.40 1.81 -15.89
CA ALA A 80 0.49 2.00 -17.01
C ALA A 80 0.81 3.30 -17.73
N PHE A 81 0.84 3.28 -19.07
CA PHE A 81 1.23 4.41 -19.91
C PHE A 81 0.17 4.76 -20.95
N ASP A 82 0.08 6.04 -21.32
CA ASP A 82 -0.71 6.50 -22.46
C ASP A 82 0.06 6.38 -23.79
N ALA A 83 -0.60 6.74 -24.89
CA ALA A 83 -0.02 6.70 -26.23
C ALA A 83 1.18 7.65 -26.42
N GLN A 84 1.39 8.59 -25.51
CA GLN A 84 2.49 9.55 -25.51
C GLN A 84 3.63 9.12 -24.58
N GLY A 85 3.53 7.93 -23.96
CA GLY A 85 4.51 7.41 -23.02
C GLY A 85 4.45 8.07 -21.64
N ARG A 86 3.39 8.82 -21.31
CA ARG A 86 3.22 9.39 -19.97
C ARG A 86 2.65 8.34 -19.03
N ALA A 87 3.24 8.23 -17.84
CA ALA A 87 2.74 7.33 -16.80
C ALA A 87 1.35 7.79 -16.31
N LEU A 88 0.36 6.94 -16.53
CA LEU A 88 -1.01 7.09 -16.02
C LEU A 88 -1.18 6.45 -14.64
N ALA A 89 -0.41 5.40 -14.34
CA ALA A 89 -0.33 4.81 -13.03
C ALA A 89 1.09 4.29 -12.76
N ASP A 90 1.54 4.50 -11.53
CA ASP A 90 2.73 3.89 -10.95
C ASP A 90 2.35 3.44 -9.54
N ARG A 91 2.30 2.12 -9.32
CA ARG A 91 1.81 1.52 -8.08
C ARG A 91 2.66 0.33 -7.67
N ASP A 92 3.20 0.42 -6.47
CA ASP A 92 3.69 -0.75 -5.76
C ASP A 92 2.50 -1.58 -5.29
N VAL A 93 2.53 -2.86 -5.63
CA VAL A 93 1.52 -3.86 -5.29
C VAL A 93 2.11 -4.83 -4.30
N VAL A 94 1.53 -4.87 -3.10
CA VAL A 94 1.94 -5.81 -2.05
C VAL A 94 0.85 -6.86 -1.92
N VAL A 95 1.20 -8.10 -2.27
CA VAL A 95 0.31 -9.24 -2.14
C VAL A 95 0.52 -9.91 -0.79
N SER A 96 -0.51 -9.93 0.05
CA SER A 96 -0.48 -10.63 1.34
C SER A 96 -0.83 -12.11 1.19
N ASP A 97 -0.25 -12.94 2.06
CA ASP A 97 -0.67 -14.33 2.31
C ASP A 97 -2.17 -14.41 2.63
N ILE A 98 -2.62 -13.51 3.50
CA ILE A 98 -3.99 -13.47 3.98
C ILE A 98 -4.89 -12.98 2.84
N PRO A 99 -5.90 -13.77 2.41
CA PRO A 99 -6.84 -13.36 1.39
C PRO A 99 -7.69 -12.17 1.85
N THR A 100 -8.31 -11.47 0.90
CA THR A 100 -9.31 -10.45 1.21
C THR A 100 -10.49 -11.09 1.94
N HIS A 101 -11.04 -10.40 2.96
CA HIS A 101 -12.10 -10.94 3.83
C HIS A 101 -11.71 -12.19 4.63
N ALA A 102 -10.41 -12.40 4.83
CA ALA A 102 -9.94 -13.42 5.76
C ALA A 102 -9.64 -12.84 7.15
N VAL A 103 -9.86 -13.66 8.17
CA VAL A 103 -9.55 -13.37 9.57
C VAL A 103 -8.65 -14.46 10.13
N ILE A 104 -7.69 -14.06 10.96
CA ILE A 104 -6.85 -15.00 11.70
C ILE A 104 -7.41 -15.13 13.12
N VAL A 105 -7.81 -16.34 13.48
CA VAL A 105 -8.25 -16.67 14.84
C VAL A 105 -7.09 -17.33 15.57
N GLN A 106 -6.63 -16.69 16.64
CA GLN A 106 -5.58 -17.20 17.52
C GLN A 106 -6.19 -17.91 18.73
N ARG A 107 -5.81 -19.17 18.94
CA ARG A 107 -6.20 -19.98 20.11
C ARG A 107 -4.96 -20.60 20.75
N GLY A 108 -4.40 -19.93 21.75
CA GLY A 108 -3.15 -20.34 22.39
C GLY A 108 -2.01 -20.37 21.36
N ALA A 109 -1.38 -21.53 21.19
CA ALA A 109 -0.30 -21.75 20.21
C ALA A 109 -0.78 -22.07 18.78
N SER A 110 -2.10 -22.15 18.55
CA SER A 110 -2.66 -22.46 17.23
C SER A 110 -3.25 -21.22 16.57
N ALA A 111 -2.85 -20.96 15.33
CA ALA A 111 -3.44 -19.95 14.46
C ALA A 111 -4.27 -20.65 13.37
N ALA A 112 -5.45 -20.12 13.06
CA ALA A 112 -6.20 -20.58 11.89
C ALA A 112 -6.76 -19.39 11.12
N THR A 113 -6.58 -19.42 9.79
CA THR A 113 -7.13 -18.40 8.89
C THR A 113 -8.46 -18.89 8.35
N TYR A 114 -9.47 -18.03 8.42
CA TYR A 114 -10.81 -18.28 7.92
C TYR A 114 -11.16 -17.24 6.87
N ALA A 115 -11.82 -17.65 5.79
CA ALA A 115 -12.54 -16.73 4.91
C ALA A 115 -13.94 -16.53 5.47
N CYS A 116 -14.35 -15.28 5.72
CA CYS A 116 -15.64 -14.98 6.31
C CYS A 116 -16.52 -14.15 5.36
N GLY A 117 -17.66 -14.73 4.99
CA GLY A 117 -18.84 -14.01 4.47
C GLY A 117 -19.96 -14.08 5.52
N ASP A 118 -21.14 -14.57 5.12
CA ASP A 118 -22.24 -14.86 6.07
C ASP A 118 -21.87 -15.98 7.07
N ARG A 119 -21.00 -16.89 6.63
CA ARG A 119 -20.38 -17.94 7.44
C ARG A 119 -18.89 -17.97 7.18
N CYS A 120 -18.12 -18.40 8.17
CA CYS A 120 -16.67 -18.54 8.05
C CYS A 120 -16.29 -19.98 7.69
N SER A 121 -15.46 -20.16 6.66
CA SER A 121 -14.85 -21.44 6.29
C SER A 121 -13.35 -21.41 6.55
N ILE A 122 -12.79 -22.50 7.08
CA ILE A 122 -11.36 -22.60 7.35
C ILE A 122 -10.57 -22.71 6.04
N LEU A 123 -9.52 -21.90 5.90
CA LEU A 123 -8.61 -21.92 4.75
C LEU A 123 -7.34 -22.71 5.09
N ASN A 124 -6.72 -22.36 6.21
CA ASN A 124 -5.52 -23.01 6.72
C ASN A 124 -5.50 -22.96 8.25
N SER A 125 -4.77 -23.88 8.85
CA SER A 125 -4.45 -23.84 10.28
C SER A 125 -2.99 -24.19 10.45
N THR A 126 -2.25 -23.30 11.11
CA THR A 126 -0.88 -23.55 11.53
C THR A 126 -0.88 -23.72 13.04
N THR A 127 -0.65 -24.94 13.49
CA THR A 127 -0.20 -25.18 14.87
C THR A 127 1.27 -24.80 14.89
N GLN A 128 1.59 -23.59 15.33
CA GLN A 128 2.97 -23.19 15.54
C GLN A 128 3.50 -24.02 16.72
N PRO A 129 4.55 -24.85 16.54
CA PRO A 129 5.23 -25.43 17.69
C PRO A 129 5.67 -24.26 18.57
N ALA A 130 5.34 -24.32 19.86
CA ALA A 130 5.74 -23.29 20.82
C ALA A 130 7.23 -23.02 20.64
N ALA A 131 7.59 -21.75 20.36
CA ALA A 131 8.98 -21.35 20.25
C ALA A 131 9.72 -21.88 21.49
N PRO A 132 10.84 -22.61 21.34
CA PRO A 132 11.57 -23.11 22.49
C PRO A 132 11.95 -21.90 23.35
N ALA A 133 11.65 -22.00 24.66
CA ALA A 133 11.96 -20.96 25.63
C ALA A 133 13.42 -20.53 25.49
N PRO A 134 13.75 -19.23 25.71
CA PRO A 134 15.14 -18.79 25.68
C PRO A 134 15.94 -19.64 26.66
N SER A 135 16.86 -20.45 26.14
CA SER A 135 17.80 -21.21 26.95
C SER A 135 18.66 -20.20 27.70
N THR A 136 18.40 -20.03 29.00
CA THR A 136 19.27 -19.26 29.89
C THR A 136 20.63 -19.95 29.92
N ALA A 137 21.59 -19.38 29.18
CA ALA A 137 22.99 -19.72 29.32
C ALA A 137 23.39 -19.49 30.79
N PRO A 138 24.04 -20.45 31.46
CA PRO A 138 24.53 -20.23 32.81
C PRO A 138 25.59 -19.12 32.78
N ALA A 139 25.39 -18.10 33.61
CA ALA A 139 26.37 -17.06 33.85
C ALA A 139 27.68 -17.72 34.31
N ALA A 140 28.73 -17.55 33.52
CA ALA A 140 30.09 -17.83 33.95
C ALA A 140 30.44 -16.84 35.07
N THR A 141 30.45 -17.33 36.31
CA THR A 141 31.05 -16.67 37.48
C THR A 141 32.59 -16.79 37.45
N PRO A 142 33.32 -15.88 38.13
CA PRO A 142 34.61 -15.32 37.72
C PRO A 142 35.81 -16.26 37.79
#